data_AF-A0A957YMS1-F1
#
_entry.id   AF-A0A957YMS1-F1
#
_cell.length_a   1.000
_cell.length_b   1.000
_cell.length_c   1.000
_cell.angle_alpha   90.00
_cell.angle_beta   90.00
_cell.angle_gamma   90.00
#
_symmetry.space_group_name_H-M   'P 1'
#
loop_
_entity.id
_entity.type
_entity.pdbx_description
1 polymer ?
#
loop_
_entity_poly.entity_id
_entity_poly.type
_entity_poly.pdbx_seq_one_letter_code
_entity_poly.pdbx_strand_id
1 'polypeptide(L)'
;RDWSMPMHQTDTLFHKSKISMSFMFGGEADNHALNTVPKETLVRVIKAEDGGLHGQGKWVGISTGFTPGHESDFMQKYMAGRTVIVNRK
;
A
#
# COMPACT_ATOMS: atom_id res chain seq x y z
N ARG A 1 8.26 -15.13 6.86
CA ARG A 1 7.65 -16.30 7.53
C ARG A 1 6.17 -16.05 7.51
N ASP A 2 5.44 -16.94 6.87
CA ASP A 2 4.00 -16.75 6.67
C ASP A 2 3.25 -17.37 7.84
N TRP A 3 2.13 -16.74 8.21
CA TRP A 3 1.21 -17.26 9.22
C TRP A 3 -0.11 -17.58 8.53
N SER A 4 -0.35 -18.87 8.30
CA SER A 4 -1.61 -19.36 7.79
C SER A 4 -2.65 -19.35 8.91
N MET A 5 -3.59 -18.42 8.87
CA MET A 5 -4.63 -18.31 9.91
C MET A 5 -5.40 -19.63 10.03
N PRO A 6 -5.40 -20.30 11.20
CA PRO A 6 -6.05 -21.61 11.36
C PRO A 6 -7.57 -21.58 11.08
N MET A 7 -8.23 -20.45 11.35
CA MET A 7 -9.66 -20.28 11.09
C MET A 7 -10.03 -20.28 9.60
N HIS A 8 -9.08 -20.02 8.70
CA HIS A 8 -9.30 -20.09 7.24
C HIS A 8 -9.05 -21.51 6.69
N GLN A 9 -8.76 -22.49 7.56
CA GLN A 9 -8.48 -23.88 7.20
C GLN A 9 -9.59 -24.83 7.67
N THR A 10 -10.69 -24.31 8.22
CA THR A 10 -11.78 -25.13 8.75
C THR A 10 -12.87 -25.32 7.72
N ASP A 11 -13.05 -26.56 7.24
CA ASP A 11 -14.15 -26.91 6.32
C ASP A 11 -15.55 -26.85 6.97
N THR A 12 -15.62 -26.64 8.28
CA THR A 12 -16.85 -26.62 9.07
C THR A 12 -17.38 -25.22 9.40
N LEU A 13 -16.72 -24.15 8.94
CA LEU A 13 -17.14 -22.78 9.24
C LEU A 13 -18.26 -22.33 8.30
N PHE A 14 -19.35 -21.80 8.87
CA PHE A 14 -20.47 -21.25 8.10
C PHE A 14 -20.14 -19.85 7.55
N HIS A 15 -20.49 -19.59 6.28
CA HIS A 15 -20.46 -18.24 5.71
C HIS A 15 -21.45 -18.08 4.54
N LYS A 16 -21.64 -16.85 4.08
CA LYS A 16 -22.47 -16.53 2.91
C LYS A 16 -21.73 -16.88 1.61
N SER A 17 -22.45 -17.46 0.64
CA SER A 17 -21.92 -17.71 -0.70
C SER A 17 -21.68 -16.40 -1.47
N LYS A 18 -20.62 -16.36 -2.28
CA LYS A 18 -20.19 -15.21 -3.09
C LYS A 18 -21.23 -14.75 -4.09
N ILE A 19 -21.90 -15.68 -4.78
CA ILE A 19 -22.73 -15.36 -5.96
C ILE A 19 -24.23 -15.55 -5.72
N SER A 20 -24.65 -15.96 -4.52
CA SER A 20 -26.05 -16.28 -4.25
C SER A 20 -26.47 -15.88 -2.84
N MET A 21 -27.77 -15.70 -2.62
CA MET A 21 -28.37 -15.53 -1.30
C MET A 21 -28.52 -16.89 -0.60
N SER A 22 -27.42 -17.60 -0.45
CA SER A 22 -27.34 -18.90 0.22
C SER A 22 -26.18 -18.95 1.21
N PHE A 23 -26.20 -19.95 2.07
CA PHE A 23 -25.13 -20.25 3.01
C PHE A 23 -24.38 -21.51 2.57
N MET A 24 -23.09 -21.54 2.87
CA MET A 24 -22.24 -22.72 2.68
C MET A 24 -21.28 -22.90 3.85
N PHE A 25 -20.64 -24.06 3.88
CA PHE A 25 -19.64 -24.43 4.87
C PHE A 25 -18.31 -24.70 4.18
N GLY A 26 -17.22 -24.23 4.80
CA GLY A 26 -15.85 -24.50 4.35
C GLY A 26 -15.28 -23.47 3.38
N GLY A 27 -14.37 -23.89 2.51
CA GLY A 27 -13.61 -22.99 1.65
C GLY A 27 -14.40 -22.36 0.50
N GLU A 28 -14.21 -21.06 0.28
CA GLU A 28 -14.70 -20.35 -0.90
C GLU A 28 -13.65 -19.33 -1.38
N ALA A 29 -13.30 -19.37 -2.67
CA ALA A 29 -12.34 -18.43 -3.23
C ALA A 29 -12.82 -16.98 -3.02
N ASP A 30 -11.89 -16.09 -2.63
CA ASP A 30 -12.13 -14.65 -2.38
C ASP A 30 -12.92 -14.32 -1.09
N ASN A 31 -13.73 -15.25 -0.57
CA ASN A 31 -14.55 -15.05 0.63
C ASN A 31 -13.99 -15.78 1.88
N HIS A 32 -13.62 -17.05 1.74
CA HIS A 32 -13.11 -17.91 2.80
C HIS A 32 -11.99 -18.81 2.27
N ALA A 33 -10.83 -18.21 2.02
CA ALA A 33 -9.63 -18.90 1.59
C ALA A 33 -8.44 -18.54 2.49
N LEU A 34 -7.47 -19.44 2.57
CA LEU A 34 -6.19 -19.16 3.22
C LEU A 34 -5.59 -17.87 2.66
N ASN A 35 -5.27 -16.94 3.55
CA ASN A 35 -4.46 -15.78 3.22
C ASN A 35 -3.15 -15.85 4.01
N THR A 36 -2.10 -15.24 3.47
CA THR A 36 -0.74 -15.29 4.01
C THR A 36 -0.34 -13.99 4.67
N VAL A 37 -1.29 -13.13 5.04
CA VAL A 37 -0.97 -11.76 5.47
C VAL A 37 -0.50 -11.76 6.92
N PRO A 38 0.76 -11.36 7.21
CA PRO A 38 1.11 -10.98 8.56
C PRO A 38 0.44 -9.63 8.85
N LYS A 39 -0.75 -9.66 9.45
CA LYS A 39 -1.50 -8.43 9.76
C LYS A 39 -0.80 -7.57 10.83
N GLU A 40 0.11 -8.18 11.58
CA GLU A 40 0.96 -7.53 12.57
C GLU A 40 2.35 -8.18 12.51
N THR A 41 3.41 -7.38 12.39
CA THR A 41 4.81 -7.84 12.47
C THR A 41 5.61 -6.84 13.27
N LEU A 42 6.37 -7.33 14.24
CA LEU A 42 7.35 -6.50 14.94
C LEU A 42 8.57 -6.31 14.03
N VAL A 43 8.81 -5.06 13.65
CA VAL A 43 9.98 -4.67 12.86
C VAL A 43 10.84 -3.69 13.65
N ARG A 44 12.16 -3.78 13.46
CA ARG A 44 13.11 -2.79 13.96
C ARG A 44 13.59 -1.95 12.79
N VAL A 45 13.31 -0.66 12.84
CA VAL A 45 13.83 0.31 11.88
C VAL A 45 15.11 0.92 12.46
N ILE A 46 16.20 0.84 11.71
CA ILE A 46 17.48 1.49 12.04
C ILE A 46 17.95 2.30 10.84
N LYS A 47 18.71 3.36 11.09
CA LYS A 47 19.42 4.08 10.03
C LYS A 47 20.42 3.14 9.37
N ALA A 48 20.29 2.97 8.05
CA ALA A 48 21.26 2.21 7.26
C ALA A 48 22.50 3.08 6.97
N GLU A 49 22.32 4.17 6.23
CA GLU A 49 23.39 5.08 5.80
C GLU A 49 22.85 6.51 5.57
N ASP A 50 23.75 7.47 5.33
CA ASP A 50 23.35 8.82 4.90
C ASP A 50 22.90 8.80 3.43
N GLY A 51 22.08 9.78 3.05
CA GLY A 51 21.60 9.91 1.67
C GLY A 51 22.71 10.28 0.69
N GLY A 52 22.43 10.07 -0.60
CA GLY A 52 23.35 10.41 -1.70
C GLY A 52 24.25 9.25 -2.11
N LEU A 53 24.89 9.38 -3.27
CA LEU A 53 25.78 8.33 -3.79
C LEU A 53 26.99 8.21 -2.84
N HIS A 54 27.26 6.99 -2.37
CA HIS A 54 28.30 6.72 -1.37
C HIS A 54 28.13 7.48 -0.04
N GLY A 55 26.89 7.79 0.35
CA GLY A 55 26.56 8.52 1.58
C GLY A 55 26.93 10.01 1.54
N GLN A 56 27.19 10.56 0.34
CA GLN A 56 27.58 11.94 0.15
C GLN A 56 26.48 12.74 -0.56
N GLY A 57 26.03 13.80 0.10
CA GLY A 57 25.08 14.76 -0.46
C GLY A 57 23.62 14.38 -0.28
N LYS A 58 22.76 14.89 -1.16
CA LYS A 58 21.31 14.66 -1.08
C LYS A 58 20.96 13.31 -1.73
N TRP A 59 19.99 12.61 -1.15
CA TRP A 59 19.40 11.43 -1.79
C TRP A 59 18.78 11.79 -3.15
N VAL A 60 18.93 10.92 -4.14
CA VAL A 60 18.50 11.18 -5.53
C VAL A 60 17.02 11.55 -5.64
N GLY A 61 16.15 11.04 -4.77
CA GLY A 61 14.74 11.42 -4.76
C GLY A 61 14.52 12.93 -4.59
N ILE A 62 15.39 13.60 -3.83
CA ILE A 62 15.31 15.04 -3.58
C ILE A 62 15.58 15.86 -4.86
N SER A 63 16.43 15.39 -5.77
CA SER A 63 16.76 16.15 -6.99
C SER A 63 15.60 16.19 -8.00
N THR A 64 14.59 15.35 -7.82
CA THR A 64 13.46 15.24 -8.75
C THR A 64 12.49 16.42 -8.66
N GLY A 65 12.46 17.15 -7.54
CA GLY A 65 11.50 18.23 -7.34
C GLY A 65 10.09 17.75 -6.96
N PHE A 66 9.92 16.45 -6.66
CA PHE A 66 8.64 15.79 -6.35
C PHE A 66 8.54 15.29 -4.91
N THR A 67 9.47 15.67 -4.04
CA THR A 67 9.48 15.30 -2.63
C THR A 67 9.04 16.47 -1.74
N PRO A 68 8.34 16.22 -0.63
CA PRO A 68 8.01 17.25 0.35
C PRO A 68 9.24 18.06 0.81
N GLY A 69 9.10 19.38 0.85
CA GLY A 69 10.16 20.34 1.23
C GLY A 69 11.21 20.61 0.14
N HIS A 70 11.06 20.02 -1.05
CA HIS A 70 11.93 20.21 -2.21
C HIS A 70 11.10 20.28 -3.50
N GLU A 71 10.00 21.02 -3.47
CA GLU A 71 9.07 21.07 -4.59
C GLU A 71 9.60 21.93 -5.73
N SER A 72 9.58 21.38 -6.95
CA SER A 72 9.86 22.13 -8.18
C SER A 72 8.76 23.16 -8.45
N ASP A 73 9.05 24.13 -9.32
CA ASP A 73 8.05 25.10 -9.82
C ASP A 73 6.81 24.42 -10.39
N PHE A 74 6.99 23.26 -11.03
CA PHE A 74 5.88 22.45 -11.53
C PHE A 74 5.03 21.91 -10.37
N MET A 75 5.66 21.34 -9.34
CA MET A 75 4.93 20.82 -8.18
C MET A 75 4.22 21.91 -7.39
N GLN A 76 4.82 23.09 -7.26
CA GLN A 76 4.18 24.24 -6.66
C GLN A 76 2.91 24.64 -7.44
N LYS A 77 2.96 24.64 -8.78
CA LYS A 77 1.77 24.87 -9.63
C LYS A 77 0.73 23.77 -9.48
N TYR A 78 1.14 22.50 -9.41
CA TYR A 78 0.24 21.36 -9.21
C TYR A 78 -0.50 21.45 -7.88
N MET A 79 0.21 21.68 -6.78
CA MET A 79 -0.38 21.85 -5.46
C MET A 79 -1.32 23.06 -5.38
N ALA A 80 -1.01 24.13 -6.12
CA ALA A 80 -1.87 25.30 -6.23
C ALA A 80 -3.07 25.12 -7.19
N GLY A 81 -3.24 23.95 -7.82
CA GLY A 81 -4.30 23.70 -8.80
C GLY A 81 -4.14 24.47 -10.11
N ARG A 82 -2.93 24.93 -10.44
CA ARG A 82 -2.61 25.77 -11.60
C ARG A 82 -2.02 25.00 -12.78
N THR A 83 -2.14 23.68 -12.82
CA THR A 83 -1.63 22.83 -13.91
C THR A 83 -2.55 22.80 -15.13
N VAL A 84 -3.82 23.16 -14.96
CA VAL A 84 -4.80 23.25 -16.04
C VAL A 84 -5.29 24.68 -16.17
N ILE A 85 -5.37 25.17 -17.41
CA ILE A 85 -6.02 26.44 -17.73
C ILE A 85 -7.45 26.10 -18.18
N VAL A 86 -8.43 26.45 -17.36
CA VAL A 86 -9.85 26.30 -17.71
C VAL A 86 -10.32 27.61 -18.35
N ASN A 87 -10.43 27.62 -19.68
CA ASN A 87 -11.07 28.73 -20.38
C ASN A 87 -12.59 28.62 -20.20
N ARG A 88 -13.18 29.56 -19.46
CA ARG A 88 -14.64 29.71 -19.44
C ARG A 88 -15.07 30.44 -20.70
N LYS A 89 -15.99 29.84 -21.46
CA LYS A 89 -16.69 30.50 -22.57
C LYS A 89 -17.68 31.53 -22.04
#